data_AF-K1UJ16-F1
#
_entry.id   AF-K1UJ16-F1
#
_cell.length_a   1.000
_cell.length_b   1.000
_cell.length_c   1.000
_cell.angle_alpha   90.00
_cell.angle_beta   90.00
_cell.angle_gamma   90.00
#
_symmetry.space_group_name_H-M   'P 1'
#
loop_
_entity.id
_entity.type
_entity.pdbx_description
1 polymer ?
#
loop_
_entity_poly.entity_id
_entity_poly.type
_entity_poly.pdbx_seq_one_letter_code
_entity_poly.pdbx_strand_id
1 'polypeptide(L)'
;MDRTHNPEFTCMEIYVAYKDYRWMMEFTEQLLERISMEVNGTTELEIDGRKISFKAPFRRLTMTDAIREKTGYDITGQTEEQLREACKRLNVEIDDTMGKGKLIDAIFGQYCEEELIQPTFVCDYPIEMSPLCKRHRDNRDLTERFELFVNGKEL
;
A
#
# COMPACT_ATOMS: atom_id res chain seq x y z
N MET A 1 8.84 11.34 -18.50
CA MET A 1 8.15 10.15 -19.00
C MET A 1 9.10 9.01 -18.77
N ASP A 2 8.74 8.09 -17.88
CA ASP A 2 9.47 6.84 -17.71
C ASP A 2 8.69 5.71 -18.38
N ARG A 3 9.15 4.46 -18.26
CA ARG A 3 8.54 3.31 -18.92
C ARG A 3 7.23 2.84 -18.25
N THR A 4 6.89 3.39 -17.09
CA THR A 4 5.75 2.99 -16.26
C THR A 4 4.70 4.11 -16.11
N HIS A 5 5.04 5.37 -16.43
CA HIS A 5 4.17 6.53 -16.25
C HIS A 5 3.97 7.31 -17.56
N ASN A 6 2.73 7.25 -18.06
CA ASN A 6 2.26 8.10 -19.15
C ASN A 6 1.54 9.33 -18.56
N PRO A 7 1.74 10.56 -19.07
CA PRO A 7 1.04 11.75 -18.58
C PRO A 7 -0.48 11.65 -18.66
N GLU A 8 -0.98 10.79 -19.54
CA GLU A 8 -2.39 10.44 -19.66
C GLU A 8 -2.58 8.96 -19.31
N PHE A 9 -3.43 8.67 -18.35
CA PHE A 9 -3.77 7.30 -17.94
C PHE A 9 -5.27 7.19 -17.67
N THR A 10 -5.78 5.96 -17.61
CA THR A 10 -7.19 5.70 -17.30
C THR A 10 -7.31 5.23 -15.86
N CYS A 11 -8.23 5.84 -15.11
CA CYS A 11 -8.52 5.50 -13.72
C CYS A 11 -10.03 5.29 -13.54
N MET A 12 -10.40 4.40 -12.62
CA MET A 12 -11.78 4.22 -12.17
C MET A 12 -11.90 4.78 -10.76
N GLU A 13 -12.75 5.79 -10.59
CA GLU A 13 -13.10 6.33 -9.29
C GLU A 13 -14.52 5.90 -8.89
N ILE A 14 -14.70 5.48 -7.64
CA ILE A 14 -15.99 5.07 -7.09
C ILE A 14 -16.20 5.63 -5.67
N TYR A 15 -17.41 6.11 -5.43
CA TYR A 15 -17.86 6.58 -4.12
C TYR A 15 -19.15 5.89 -3.74
N VAL A 16 -19.21 5.35 -2.52
CA VAL A 16 -20.39 4.64 -2.02
C VAL A 16 -20.77 5.19 -0.65
N ALA A 17 -21.94 5.82 -0.56
CA ALA A 17 -22.44 6.36 0.70
C ALA A 17 -22.62 5.25 1.75
N TYR A 18 -22.36 5.60 3.01
CA TYR A 18 -22.49 4.71 4.17
C TYR A 18 -21.55 3.50 4.20
N LYS A 19 -20.49 3.50 3.38
CA LYS A 19 -19.44 2.48 3.37
C LYS A 19 -18.12 3.02 3.88
N ASP A 20 -17.28 2.13 4.41
CA ASP A 20 -15.93 2.44 4.87
C ASP A 20 -14.87 1.75 4.00
N TYR A 21 -13.60 2.01 4.31
CA TYR A 21 -12.46 1.46 3.57
C TYR A 21 -12.40 -0.08 3.59
N ARG A 22 -12.98 -0.75 4.61
CA ARG A 22 -13.02 -2.22 4.67
C ARG A 22 -13.98 -2.77 3.63
N TRP A 23 -15.16 -2.17 3.54
CA TRP A 23 -16.10 -2.50 2.46
C TRP A 23 -15.48 -2.20 1.09
N MET A 24 -14.74 -1.10 0.95
CA MET A 24 -14.08 -0.76 -0.32
C MET A 24 -12.97 -1.77 -0.70
N MET A 25 -12.20 -2.29 0.27
CA MET A 25 -11.26 -3.40 0.03
C MET A 25 -11.99 -4.68 -0.43
N GLU A 26 -13.07 -5.07 0.27
CA GLU A 26 -13.89 -6.23 -0.10
C GLU A 26 -14.51 -6.10 -1.50
N PHE A 27 -15.02 -4.91 -1.83
CA PHE A 27 -15.53 -4.60 -3.16
C PHE A 27 -14.43 -4.71 -4.23
N THR A 28 -13.24 -4.17 -3.95
CA THR A 28 -12.11 -4.16 -4.89
C THR A 28 -11.60 -5.57 -5.17
N GLU A 29 -11.39 -6.40 -4.15
CA GLU A 29 -10.91 -7.78 -4.34
C GLU A 29 -11.93 -8.65 -5.10
N GLN A 30 -13.22 -8.49 -4.81
CA GLN A 30 -14.29 -9.21 -5.53
C GLN A 30 -14.43 -8.74 -6.98
N LEU A 31 -14.28 -7.43 -7.24
CA LEU A 31 -14.31 -6.86 -8.59
C LEU A 31 -13.16 -7.44 -9.43
N LEU A 32 -11.94 -7.44 -8.91
CA LEU A 32 -10.76 -7.94 -9.61
C LEU A 32 -10.82 -9.46 -9.83
N GLU A 33 -11.26 -10.23 -8.84
CA GLU A 33 -11.53 -11.66 -8.99
C GLU A 33 -12.53 -11.92 -10.12
N ARG A 34 -13.64 -11.18 -10.12
CA ARG A 34 -14.69 -11.31 -11.14
C ARG A 34 -14.18 -10.99 -12.53
N ILE A 35 -13.44 -9.89 -12.70
CA ILE A 35 -12.86 -9.50 -13.99
C ILE A 35 -11.90 -10.58 -14.48
N SER A 36 -11.02 -11.09 -13.60
CA SER A 36 -10.07 -12.16 -13.99
C SER A 36 -10.81 -13.41 -14.46
N MET A 37 -11.85 -13.84 -13.75
CA MET A 37 -12.66 -14.99 -14.17
C MET A 37 -13.39 -14.75 -15.49
N GLU A 38 -14.01 -13.59 -15.69
CA GLU A 38 -14.81 -13.30 -16.88
C GLU A 38 -13.95 -13.10 -18.14
N VAL A 39 -12.75 -12.53 -18.01
CA VAL A 39 -11.87 -12.25 -19.15
C VAL A 39 -10.93 -13.44 -19.43
N ASN A 40 -10.39 -14.07 -18.38
CA ASN A 40 -9.34 -15.10 -18.52
C ASN A 40 -9.83 -16.52 -18.22
N GLY A 41 -11.03 -16.70 -17.64
CA GLY A 41 -11.54 -18.02 -17.23
C GLY A 41 -10.87 -18.59 -15.97
N THR A 42 -9.97 -17.84 -15.34
CA THR A 42 -9.20 -18.23 -14.14
C THR A 42 -8.82 -17.01 -13.32
N THR A 43 -8.52 -17.20 -12.04
CA THR A 43 -7.91 -16.19 -11.17
C THR A 43 -6.38 -16.31 -11.11
N GLU A 44 -5.79 -17.37 -11.65
CA GLU A 44 -4.35 -17.59 -11.68
C GLU A 44 -3.75 -17.08 -12.98
N LEU A 45 -2.86 -16.07 -12.89
CA LEU A 45 -2.20 -15.42 -14.02
C LEU A 45 -0.69 -15.47 -13.87
N GLU A 46 0.03 -15.38 -14.99
CA GLU A 46 1.47 -15.17 -15.01
C GLU A 46 1.77 -13.73 -15.44
N ILE A 47 2.40 -12.95 -14.56
CA ILE A 47 2.74 -11.54 -14.78
C ILE A 47 4.24 -11.39 -14.52
N ASP A 48 4.98 -10.90 -15.51
CA ASP A 48 6.45 -10.76 -15.47
C ASP A 48 7.17 -12.04 -14.97
N GLY A 49 6.68 -13.21 -15.41
CA GLY A 49 7.24 -14.53 -15.05
C GLY A 49 6.88 -15.02 -13.64
N ARG A 50 6.01 -14.32 -12.90
CA ARG A 50 5.54 -14.69 -11.56
C ARG A 50 4.09 -15.13 -11.60
N LYS A 51 3.77 -16.21 -10.87
CA LYS A 51 2.40 -16.70 -10.71
C LYS A 51 1.67 -15.87 -9.66
N ILE A 52 0.56 -15.28 -10.04
CA ILE A 52 -0.26 -14.38 -9.20
C ILE A 52 -1.69 -14.89 -9.19
N SER A 53 -2.29 -14.95 -8.01
CA SER A 53 -3.70 -15.30 -7.86
C SER A 53 -4.52 -14.07 -7.48
N PHE A 54 -5.51 -13.73 -8.30
CA PHE A 54 -6.54 -12.73 -8.01
C PHE A 54 -7.75 -13.32 -7.28
N LYS A 55 -7.60 -14.51 -6.67
CA LYS A 55 -8.66 -15.10 -5.86
C LYS A 55 -8.76 -14.36 -4.52
N ALA A 56 -9.93 -13.83 -4.19
CA ALA A 56 -10.16 -13.22 -2.88
C ALA A 56 -10.20 -14.28 -1.77
N PRO A 57 -9.93 -13.92 -0.50
CA PRO A 57 -9.55 -12.58 -0.02
C PRO A 57 -8.07 -12.28 -0.20
N PHE A 58 -7.75 -11.01 -0.46
CA PHE A 58 -6.39 -10.50 -0.51
C PHE A 58 -5.83 -10.29 0.89
N ARG A 59 -4.50 -10.37 1.00
CA ARG A 59 -3.80 -10.10 2.26
C ARG A 59 -4.05 -8.65 2.66
N ARG A 60 -4.30 -8.40 3.94
CA ARG A 60 -4.37 -7.05 4.53
C ARG A 60 -3.18 -6.89 5.47
N LEU A 61 -2.41 -5.84 5.31
CA LEU A 61 -1.15 -5.61 6.04
C LEU A 61 -1.03 -4.13 6.37
N THR A 62 -0.68 -3.75 7.60
CA THR A 62 -0.42 -2.33 7.89
C THR A 62 0.97 -1.94 7.40
N MET A 63 1.19 -0.67 7.07
CA MET A 63 2.51 -0.16 6.65
C MET A 63 3.58 -0.41 7.72
N THR A 64 3.22 -0.22 9.00
CA THR A 64 4.06 -0.56 10.16
C THR A 64 4.42 -2.04 10.17
N ASP A 65 3.43 -2.93 10.01
CA ASP A 65 3.67 -4.37 10.02
C ASP A 65 4.56 -4.80 8.86
N ALA A 66 4.34 -4.25 7.66
CA ALA A 66 5.19 -4.53 6.50
C ALA A 66 6.66 -4.18 6.76
N ILE A 67 6.91 -2.95 7.26
CA ILE A 67 8.26 -2.50 7.60
C ILE A 67 8.86 -3.37 8.69
N ARG A 68 8.09 -3.70 9.73
CA ARG A 68 8.55 -4.53 10.84
C ARG A 68 8.88 -5.95 10.41
N GLU A 69 8.07 -6.57 9.56
CA GLU A 69 8.32 -7.90 9.00
C GLU A 69 9.60 -7.95 8.17
N LYS A 70 9.90 -6.90 7.40
CA LYS A 70 11.06 -6.86 6.49
C LYS A 70 12.34 -6.38 7.13
N THR A 71 12.26 -5.40 8.02
CA THR A 71 13.44 -4.72 8.59
C THR A 71 13.69 -5.08 10.06
N GLY A 72 12.69 -5.65 10.74
CA GLY A 72 12.71 -5.84 12.19
C GLY A 72 12.50 -4.56 13.01
N TYR A 73 12.36 -3.40 12.37
CA TYR A 73 12.20 -2.11 13.03
C TYR A 73 10.71 -1.79 13.24
N ASP A 74 10.34 -1.41 14.46
CA ASP A 74 8.98 -0.97 14.79
C ASP A 74 8.89 0.56 14.77
N ILE A 75 8.17 1.09 13.78
CA ILE A 75 7.95 2.53 13.60
C ILE A 75 6.79 3.09 14.45
N THR A 76 6.07 2.25 15.20
CA THR A 76 4.89 2.66 15.94
C THR A 76 5.21 3.75 16.95
N GLY A 77 4.55 4.90 16.84
CA GLY A 77 4.69 6.01 17.79
C GLY A 77 6.03 6.75 17.76
N GLN A 78 6.91 6.46 16.79
CA GLN A 78 8.22 7.10 16.71
C GLN A 78 8.12 8.60 16.38
N THR A 79 9.06 9.40 16.90
CA THR A 79 9.23 10.81 16.53
C THR A 79 9.89 10.93 15.15
N GLU A 80 9.91 12.15 14.58
CA GLU A 80 10.56 12.37 13.29
C GLU A 80 12.06 12.09 13.39
N GLU A 81 12.70 12.53 14.48
CA GLU A 81 14.11 12.29 14.74
C GLU A 81 14.43 10.79 14.81
N GLN A 82 13.58 10.01 15.48
CA GLN A 82 13.73 8.55 15.57
C GLN A 82 13.55 7.87 14.19
N LEU A 83 12.62 8.35 13.36
CA LEU A 83 12.44 7.86 12.00
C LEU A 83 13.62 8.23 11.10
N ARG A 84 14.19 9.43 11.24
CA ARG A 84 15.42 9.83 10.54
C ARG A 84 16.61 8.96 10.94
N GLU A 85 16.74 8.60 12.21
CA GLU A 85 17.74 7.63 12.66
C GLU A 85 17.49 6.24 12.07
N ALA A 86 16.24 5.79 12.01
CA ALA A 86 15.88 4.52 11.40
C ALA A 86 16.28 4.49 9.91
N CYS A 87 15.96 5.54 9.16
CA CYS A 87 16.36 5.69 7.76
C CYS A 87 17.88 5.59 7.59
N LYS A 88 18.66 6.28 8.44
CA LYS A 88 20.13 6.19 8.42
C LYS A 88 20.64 4.77 8.68
N ARG A 89 20.06 4.06 9.66
CA ARG A 89 20.45 2.66 9.98
C ARG A 89 20.09 1.70 8.86
N LEU A 90 18.98 1.97 8.17
CA LEU A 90 18.47 1.18 7.05
C LEU A 90 19.01 1.67 5.70
N ASN A 91 20.00 2.57 5.64
CA ASN A 91 20.51 3.12 4.38
C ASN A 91 19.38 3.59 3.42
N VAL A 92 18.36 4.27 3.95
CA VAL A 92 17.30 4.90 3.19
C VAL A 92 17.71 6.35 2.92
N GLU A 93 17.71 6.76 1.65
CA GLU A 93 17.99 8.14 1.28
C GLU A 93 16.87 9.06 1.78
N ILE A 94 17.25 10.14 2.46
CA ILE A 94 16.33 11.13 3.02
C ILE A 94 16.84 12.54 2.81
N ASP A 95 15.93 13.50 2.77
CA ASP A 95 16.24 14.94 2.75
C ASP A 95 15.60 15.69 3.93
N ASP A 96 16.02 16.94 4.14
CA ASP A 96 15.58 17.75 5.28
C ASP A 96 14.10 18.20 5.19
N THR A 97 13.49 18.12 4.00
CA THR A 97 12.08 18.48 3.76
C THR A 97 11.10 17.33 4.05
N MET A 98 11.61 16.12 4.27
CA MET A 98 10.79 14.95 4.56
C MET A 98 10.26 14.95 6.00
N GLY A 99 8.95 15.16 6.17
CA GLY A 99 8.26 14.91 7.44
C GLY A 99 8.07 13.41 7.72
N LYS A 100 7.48 13.07 8.88
CA LYS A 100 7.31 11.69 9.35
C LYS A 100 6.71 10.77 8.30
N GLY A 101 5.60 11.19 7.68
CA GLY A 101 4.93 10.38 6.66
C GLY A 101 5.87 9.95 5.53
N LYS A 102 6.59 10.91 4.93
CA LYS A 102 7.55 10.64 3.84
C LYS A 102 8.72 9.75 4.27
N LEU A 103 9.19 9.87 5.51
CA LEU A 103 10.26 9.00 6.02
C LEU A 103 9.77 7.55 6.11
N ILE A 104 8.56 7.33 6.58
CA ILE A 104 7.97 5.98 6.65
C ILE A 104 7.75 5.44 5.23
N ASP A 105 7.21 6.26 4.33
CA ASP A 105 7.01 5.92 2.92
C ASP A 105 8.31 5.50 2.24
N ALA A 106 9.41 6.23 2.46
CA ALA A 106 10.72 5.89 1.91
C ALA A 106 11.26 4.55 2.43
N ILE A 107 11.06 4.25 3.74
CA ILE A 107 11.42 2.93 4.29
C ILE A 107 10.56 1.84 3.65
N PHE A 108 9.25 2.09 3.50
CA PHE A 108 8.33 1.14 2.89
C PHE A 108 8.69 0.86 1.42
N GLY A 109 8.90 1.90 0.61
CA GLY A 109 9.27 1.78 -0.80
C GLY A 109 10.56 1.00 -1.01
N GLN A 110 11.59 1.26 -0.20
CA GLN A 110 12.88 0.58 -0.34
C GLN A 110 12.84 -0.91 0.07
N TYR A 111 12.04 -1.28 1.08
CA TYR A 111 12.13 -2.60 1.72
C TYR A 111 10.92 -3.51 1.52
N CYS A 112 9.77 -2.95 1.17
CA CYS A 112 8.50 -3.67 1.22
C CYS A 112 7.83 -3.77 -0.15
N GLU A 113 7.79 -2.70 -0.95
CA GLU A 113 6.98 -2.65 -2.18
C GLU A 113 7.29 -3.81 -3.13
N GLU A 114 8.55 -3.96 -3.57
CA GLU A 114 8.93 -4.98 -4.56
C GLU A 114 8.64 -6.43 -4.13
N GLU A 115 8.50 -6.65 -2.83
CA GLU A 115 8.26 -7.97 -2.22
C GLU A 115 6.77 -8.34 -2.17
N LEU A 116 5.86 -7.39 -2.40
CA LEU A 116 4.42 -7.61 -2.41
C LEU A 116 3.97 -8.24 -3.74
N ILE A 117 4.30 -9.52 -3.92
CA ILE A 117 4.02 -10.25 -5.17
C ILE A 117 2.55 -10.61 -5.32
N GLN A 118 1.94 -11.22 -4.31
CA GLN A 118 0.50 -11.52 -4.31
C GLN A 118 -0.31 -10.27 -3.95
N PRO A 119 -1.57 -10.15 -4.44
CA PRO A 119 -2.43 -9.02 -4.11
C PRO A 119 -2.50 -8.77 -2.61
N THR A 120 -2.06 -7.59 -2.20
CA THR A 120 -1.96 -7.18 -0.80
C THR A 120 -2.46 -5.76 -0.64
N PHE A 121 -3.49 -5.57 0.18
CA PHE A 121 -3.87 -4.26 0.66
C PHE A 121 -2.91 -3.83 1.76
N VAL A 122 -2.18 -2.75 1.51
CA VAL A 122 -1.42 -2.04 2.54
C VAL A 122 -2.37 -1.02 3.15
N CYS A 123 -2.50 -1.01 4.46
CA CYS A 123 -3.54 -0.28 5.17
C CYS A 123 -2.97 0.70 6.20
N ASP A 124 -3.84 1.63 6.62
CA ASP A 124 -3.68 2.49 7.79
C ASP A 124 -2.49 3.46 7.69
N TYR A 125 -2.46 4.24 6.60
CA TYR A 125 -1.38 5.19 6.30
C TYR A 125 -1.34 6.36 7.29
N PRO A 126 -0.14 6.94 7.53
CA PRO A 126 0.02 8.16 8.31
C PRO A 126 -0.88 9.30 7.82
N ILE A 127 -1.44 10.06 8.77
CA ILE A 127 -2.34 11.18 8.47
C ILE A 127 -1.69 12.28 7.62
N GLU A 128 -0.39 12.52 7.82
CA GLU A 128 0.37 13.52 7.07
C GLU A 128 0.43 13.23 5.56
N MET A 129 0.27 11.96 5.17
CA MET A 129 0.29 11.52 3.77
C MET A 129 -1.09 11.47 3.13
N SER A 130 -2.15 11.67 3.92
CA SER A 130 -3.50 11.26 3.54
C SER A 130 -4.51 12.40 3.80
N PRO A 131 -4.35 13.55 3.12
CA PRO A 131 -5.09 14.78 3.44
C PRO A 131 -6.61 14.69 3.22
N LEU A 132 -7.06 13.76 2.39
CA LEU A 132 -8.47 13.55 2.05
C LEU A 132 -9.08 12.34 2.79
N CYS A 133 -8.27 11.56 3.51
CA CYS A 133 -8.72 10.35 4.17
C CYS A 133 -9.18 10.64 5.60
N LYS A 134 -10.24 9.96 6.02
CA LYS A 134 -10.74 10.04 7.39
C LYS A 134 -9.71 9.46 8.36
N ARG A 135 -9.56 10.09 9.54
CA ARG A 135 -8.70 9.57 10.62
C ARG A 135 -9.13 8.16 11.03
N HIS A 136 -8.16 7.31 11.33
CA HIS A 136 -8.43 5.96 11.80
C HIS A 136 -9.18 6.01 13.14
N ARG A 137 -10.17 5.14 13.30
CA ARG A 137 -11.12 5.16 14.42
C ARG A 137 -10.44 4.92 15.79
N ASP A 138 -9.37 4.11 15.79
CA ASP A 138 -8.65 3.70 16.99
C ASP A 138 -7.29 4.40 17.17
N ASN A 139 -6.74 5.01 16.11
CA ASN A 139 -5.43 5.67 16.15
C ASN A 139 -5.46 6.96 15.33
N ARG A 140 -5.41 8.12 15.99
CA ARG A 140 -5.58 9.43 15.33
C ARG A 140 -4.39 9.87 14.48
N ASP A 141 -3.25 9.19 14.59
CA ASP A 141 -2.06 9.46 13.78
C ASP A 141 -2.12 8.74 12.41
N LEU A 142 -3.08 7.83 12.24
CA LEU A 142 -3.31 7.06 11.01
C LEU A 142 -4.63 7.46 10.36
N THR A 143 -4.87 6.96 9.15
CA THR A 143 -6.09 7.17 8.37
C THR A 143 -6.69 5.86 7.90
N GLU A 144 -8.00 5.82 7.70
CA GLU A 144 -8.71 4.69 7.08
C GLU A 144 -8.46 4.69 5.55
N ARG A 145 -7.20 4.51 5.15
CA ARG A 145 -6.69 4.48 3.78
C ARG A 145 -6.09 3.09 3.50
N PHE A 146 -6.18 2.66 2.25
CA PHE A 146 -5.39 1.54 1.75
C PHE A 146 -4.89 1.83 0.33
N GLU A 147 -3.86 1.08 -0.07
CA GLU A 147 -3.41 0.92 -1.44
C GLU A 147 -3.33 -0.58 -1.74
N LEU A 148 -3.57 -0.97 -2.99
CA LEU A 148 -3.45 -2.35 -3.43
C LEU A 148 -2.13 -2.53 -4.18
N PHE A 149 -1.29 -3.43 -3.70
CA PHE A 149 -0.06 -3.81 -4.39
C PHE A 149 -0.20 -5.20 -5.02
N VAL A 150 0.25 -5.33 -6.26
CA VAL A 150 0.36 -6.59 -7.01
C VAL A 150 1.67 -6.61 -7.78
N ASN A 151 2.43 -7.70 -7.68
CA ASN A 151 3.74 -7.84 -8.31
C ASN A 151 4.72 -6.68 -7.99
N GLY A 152 4.62 -6.15 -6.77
CA GLY A 152 5.42 -5.02 -6.31
C GLY A 152 5.11 -3.68 -6.97
N LYS A 153 3.90 -3.51 -7.48
CA LYS A 153 3.40 -2.25 -8.04
C LYS A 153 2.05 -1.91 -7.42
N GLU A 154 1.81 -0.63 -7.17
CA GLU A 154 0.47 -0.13 -6.88
C GLU A 154 -0.44 -0.36 -8.09
N LEU A 155 -1.67 -0.85 -7.85
CA LEU A 155 -2.68 -1.15 -8.86
C LEU A 155 -3.85 -0.15 -8.84
#